data_AF-A0A1I6Z2J7-F1
#
_entry.id   AF-A0A1I6Z2J7-F1
#
_cell.length_a   1.000
_cell.length_b   1.000
_cell.length_c   1.000
_cell.angle_alpha   90.00
_cell.angle_beta   90.00
_cell.angle_gamma   90.00
#
_symmetry.space_group_name_H-M   'P 1'
#
loop_
_entity.id
_entity.type
_entity.pdbx_description
1 polymer ?
#
loop_
_entity_poly.entity_id
_entity_poly.type
_entity_poly.pdbx_seq_one_letter_code
_entity_poly.pdbx_strand_id
1 'polypeptide(L)' 'MANLLDVTLIEPEDVSAAVAFLASDEARYVTGMALPVDAGMLVR' A
#
# COMPACT_ATOMS: atom_id res chain seq x y z
N MET A 1 -8.04 -11.10 13.79
CA MET A 1 -7.33 -11.30 12.51
C MET A 1 -6.00 -10.59 12.63
N ALA A 2 -4.89 -11.26 12.31
CA ALA A 2 -3.54 -10.69 12.44
C ALA A 2 -2.93 -10.53 11.04
N ASN A 3 -2.29 -9.38 10.79
CA ASN A 3 -1.60 -9.07 9.53
C ASN A 3 -0.32 -9.90 9.38
N LEU A 4 0.27 -9.97 8.19
CA LEU A 4 1.56 -10.67 8.00
C LEU A 4 2.69 -9.92 8.73
N LEU A 5 2.67 -8.60 8.66
CA LEU A 5 3.56 -7.74 9.44
C LEU A 5 3.02 -7.59 10.87
N ASP A 6 3.93 -7.40 11.83
CA ASP A 6 3.61 -7.21 13.25
C ASP A 6 3.11 -5.77 13.51
N VAL A 7 1.95 -5.46 12.93
CA VAL A 7 1.26 -4.18 13.06
C VAL A 7 -0.25 -4.43 13.12
N THR A 8 -0.92 -3.79 14.07
CA THR A 8 -2.37 -3.99 14.29
C THR A 8 -3.22 -3.25 13.27
N LEU A 9 -2.85 -2.02 12.94
CA LEU A 9 -3.53 -1.15 11.98
C LEU A 9 -2.48 -0.34 11.23
N ILE A 10 -2.70 -0.12 9.93
CA ILE A 10 -1.92 0.87 9.18
C ILE A 10 -2.44 2.27 9.51
N GLU A 11 -1.58 3.26 9.33
CA GLU A 11 -1.91 4.66 9.56
C GLU A 11 -2.32 5.34 8.24
N PRO A 12 -3.07 6.47 8.29
CA PRO A 12 -3.43 7.23 7.08
C PRO A 12 -2.21 7.61 6.22
N GLU A 13 -1.07 7.85 6.85
CA GLU A 13 0.20 8.19 6.22
C GLU A 13 0.68 7.09 5.26
N ASP A 14 0.51 5.82 5.62
CA ASP A 14 0.91 4.66 4.80
C ASP A 14 0.17 4.65 3.46
N VAL A 15 -1.13 4.99 3.48
CA VAL A 15 -1.94 5.10 2.27
C VAL A 15 -1.55 6.34 1.47
N SER A 16 -1.38 7.48 2.13
CA SER A 16 -1.03 8.74 1.46
C SER A 16 0.34 8.67 0.77
N ALA A 17 1.31 7.94 1.34
CA ALA A 17 2.62 7.71 0.75
C ALA A 17 2.52 6.88 -0.53
N ALA A 18 1.71 5.81 -0.52
CA ALA A 18 1.45 5.01 -1.73
C ALA A 18 0.75 5.83 -2.82
N VAL A 19 -0.21 6.67 -2.45
CA VAL A 19 -0.86 7.61 -3.38
C VAL A 19 0.14 8.62 -3.95
N ALA A 20 0.99 9.19 -3.11
CA ALA A 20 2.02 10.15 -3.54
C ALA A 20 2.98 9.51 -4.56
N PHE A 21 3.40 8.26 -4.34
CA PHE A 21 4.17 7.50 -5.32
C PHE A 21 3.39 7.28 -6.63
N LEU A 22 2.14 6.83 -6.57
CA LEU A 22 1.34 6.59 -7.79
C LEU A 22 1.08 7.87 -8.59
N ALA A 23 1.05 9.03 -7.91
CA ALA A 23 0.85 10.34 -8.54
C ALA A 23 2.15 10.97 -9.06
N SER A 24 3.31 10.37 -8.84
CA SER A 24 4.61 10.94 -9.19
C SER A 24 5.18 10.39 -10.50
N ASP A 25 6.25 11.02 -10.99
CA ASP A 25 6.93 10.62 -12.24
C ASP A 25 7.58 9.23 -12.13
N GLU A 26 7.90 8.77 -10.92
CA GLU A 26 8.42 7.45 -10.63
C GLU A 26 7.44 6.33 -11.02
N ALA A 27 6.13 6.61 -11.01
CA ALA A 27 5.09 5.67 -11.38
C ALA A 27 4.60 5.82 -12.84
N ARG A 28 5.30 6.58 -13.71
CA ARG A 28 4.86 6.90 -15.10
C ARG A 28 4.48 5.72 -16.01
N TYR A 29 4.88 4.50 -15.65
CA TYR A 29 4.56 3.27 -16.38
C TYR A 29 3.75 2.25 -15.59
N VAL A 30 3.31 2.64 -14.39
CA VAL A 30 2.45 1.84 -13.52
C VAL A 30 1.00 2.15 -13.89
N THR A 31 0.29 1.16 -14.45
CA THR A 31 -1.12 1.31 -14.84
C THR A 31 -1.87 -0.01 -14.70
N GLY A 32 -3.19 0.06 -14.51
CA GLY A 32 -4.08 -1.10 -14.45
C GLY A 32 -3.89 -2.03 -13.23
N MET A 33 -2.99 -1.70 -12.30
CA MET A 33 -2.75 -2.50 -11.10
C MET A 33 -3.51 -1.96 -9.89
N ALA A 34 -3.97 -2.87 -9.03
CA ALA A 34 -4.30 -2.54 -7.64
C ALA A 34 -3.04 -2.76 -6.78
N LEU A 35 -2.61 -1.75 -6.04
CA LEU A 35 -1.48 -1.80 -5.13
C LEU A 35 -1.99 -2.01 -3.69
N PRO A 36 -1.85 -3.20 -3.09
CA PRO A 36 -2.26 -3.42 -1.71
C PRO A 36 -1.39 -2.62 -0.73
N VAL A 37 -2.07 -1.94 0.19
CA VAL A 37 -1.46 -1.28 1.37
C VAL A 37 -2.24 -1.79 2.57
N ASP A 38 -1.87 -2.97 3.07
CA ASP A 38 -2.72 -3.75 3.99
C ASP A 38 -1.93 -4.54 5.04
N ALA A 39 -0.64 -4.24 5.22
CA ALA A 39 0.26 -4.99 6.09
C ALA A 39 0.31 -6.51 5.80
N GLY A 40 0.01 -6.92 4.56
CA GLY A 40 0.02 -8.30 4.11
C GLY A 40 -1.23 -9.10 4.48
N MET A 41 -2.36 -8.43 4.70
CA MET A 41 -3.65 -9.08 4.97
C MET A 41 -4.10 -10.01 3.82
N LEU A 42 -3.93 -9.61 2.57
CA LEU A 42 -4.41 -10.34 1.39
C LEU A 42 -3.59 -11.60 1.05
N VAL A 43 -2.37 -11.71 1.55
CA VAL A 43 -1.42 -12.79 1.19
C VAL A 43 -1.11 -13.75 2.34
N ARG A 44 -1.79 -13.57 3.48
CA ARG A 44 -1.66 -14.44 4.65
C ARG A 44 -2.52 -15.71 4.53
#